data_AF-A0AAC9LYJ7-F1
#
_entry.id   AF-A0AAC9LYJ7-F1
#
_cell.length_a   1.000
_cell.length_b   1.000
_cell.length_c   1.000
_cell.angle_alpha   90.00
_cell.angle_beta   90.00
_cell.angle_gamma   90.00
#
_symmetry.space_group_name_H-M   'P 1'
#
loop_
_entity.id
_entity.type
_entity.pdbx_description
1 polymer ?
#
loop_
_entity_poly.entity_id
_entity_poly.type
_entity_poly.pdbx_seq_one_letter_code
_entity_poly.pdbx_strand_id
1 'polypeptide(L)'
;MFKNIQSLHDYVKKNYEAGRYDATAKEYQQWTNDYETAKAHAAHPEAGSDYQMGYQQALSDHDHGFDFRDYPETMIHFGNVVTGHRMQEVADFIKGYNAAKVELTGHMKD
;
A
#
# COMPACT_ATOMS: atom_id res chain seq x y z
N MET A 1 -26.04 -3.07 -8.08
CA MET A 1 -24.71 -2.49 -7.72
C MET A 1 -24.79 -1.57 -6.51
N PHE A 2 -25.61 -0.50 -6.52
CA PHE A 2 -25.74 0.44 -5.38
C PHE A 2 -26.19 -0.18 -4.05
N LYS A 3 -27.05 -1.21 -4.08
CA LYS A 3 -27.50 -1.94 -2.88
C LYS A 3 -26.37 -2.59 -2.08
N ASN A 4 -25.31 -3.05 -2.76
CA ASN A 4 -24.19 -3.72 -2.10
C ASN A 4 -23.29 -2.73 -1.36
N ILE A 5 -23.20 -1.50 -1.88
CA ILE A 5 -22.45 -0.41 -1.24
C ILE A 5 -23.23 0.12 -0.03
N GLN A 6 -24.56 0.25 -0.15
CA GLN A 6 -25.43 0.61 0.99
C GLN A 6 -25.36 -0.44 2.10
N SER A 7 -25.44 -1.74 1.77
CA SER A 7 -25.35 -2.79 2.78
C SER A 7 -24.00 -2.80 3.50
N LEU A 8 -22.91 -2.53 2.78
CA LEU A 8 -21.58 -2.44 3.37
C LEU A 8 -21.46 -1.21 4.28
N HIS A 9 -21.92 -0.05 3.80
CA HIS A 9 -21.95 1.19 4.56
C HIS A 9 -22.74 1.04 5.87
N ASP A 10 -23.96 0.48 5.79
CA ASP A 10 -24.83 0.31 6.94
C ASP A 10 -24.26 -0.71 7.94
N TYR A 11 -23.60 -1.75 7.44
CA TYR A 11 -22.89 -2.71 8.28
C TYR A 11 -21.73 -2.04 9.03
N VAL A 12 -20.87 -1.28 8.35
CA VAL A 12 -19.74 -0.58 8.97
C VAL A 12 -20.24 0.43 10.00
N LYS A 13 -21.25 1.24 9.61
CA LYS A 13 -21.86 2.25 10.49
C LYS A 13 -22.43 1.63 11.76
N LYS A 14 -23.20 0.54 11.64
CA LYS A 14 -23.81 -0.14 12.80
C LYS A 14 -22.76 -0.71 13.75
N ASN A 15 -21.66 -1.26 13.24
CA ASN A 15 -20.60 -1.80 14.09
C ASN A 15 -19.79 -0.67 14.77
N TYR A 16 -19.63 0.47 14.11
CA TYR A 16 -19.01 1.67 14.66
C TYR A 16 -19.85 2.28 15.78
N GLU A 17 -21.15 2.50 15.55
CA GLU A 17 -22.07 3.01 16.57
C GLU A 17 -22.22 2.06 17.78
N ALA A 18 -21.99 0.76 17.57
CA ALA A 18 -21.98 -0.25 18.62
C ALA A 18 -20.64 -0.34 19.39
N GLY A 19 -19.68 0.55 19.16
CA GLY A 19 -18.39 0.60 19.87
C GLY A 19 -17.48 -0.60 19.60
N ARG A 20 -17.76 -1.41 18.56
CA ARG A 20 -17.02 -2.66 18.30
C ARG A 20 -15.59 -2.42 17.80
N TYR A 21 -15.26 -1.19 17.45
CA TYR A 21 -13.93 -0.78 17.02
C TYR A 21 -13.16 0.00 18.10
N ASP A 22 -13.73 0.19 19.30
CA ASP A 22 -13.08 0.96 20.37
C ASP A 22 -11.82 0.25 20.88
N ALA A 23 -11.83 -1.09 20.89
CA ALA A 23 -10.65 -1.91 21.20
C ALA A 23 -9.56 -1.74 20.13
N THR A 24 -9.94 -1.77 18.85
CA THR A 24 -9.02 -1.58 17.73
C THR A 24 -8.52 -0.15 17.60
N ALA A 25 -9.22 0.85 18.15
CA ALA A 25 -8.78 2.25 18.10
C ALA A 25 -7.47 2.46 18.86
N LYS A 26 -7.29 1.76 20.00
CA LYS A 26 -6.03 1.78 20.76
C LYS A 26 -4.91 1.06 20.03
N GLU A 27 -5.22 -0.09 19.43
CA GLU A 27 -4.27 -0.84 18.60
C GLU A 27 -3.84 -0.02 17.37
N TYR A 28 -4.77 0.72 16.77
CA TYR A 28 -4.49 1.61 15.64
C TYR A 28 -3.63 2.80 16.04
N GLN A 29 -3.89 3.40 17.21
CA GLN A 29 -3.02 4.45 17.77
C GLN A 29 -1.60 3.93 18.01
N GLN A 30 -1.47 2.72 18.56
CA GLN A 30 -0.18 2.13 18.82
C GLN A 30 0.56 1.80 17.51
N TRP A 31 -0.12 1.19 16.54
CA TRP A 31 0.43 0.95 15.21
C TRP A 31 0.86 2.26 14.50
N THR A 32 0.07 3.33 14.64
CA THR A 32 0.41 4.64 14.06
C THR A 32 1.67 5.21 14.70
N ASN A 33 1.81 5.12 16.03
CA ASN A 33 3.01 5.57 16.74
C ASN A 33 4.24 4.72 16.37
N ASP A 34 4.07 3.41 16.24
CA ASP A 34 5.14 2.49 15.82
C ASP A 34 5.57 2.79 14.37
N TYR A 35 4.63 3.09 13.48
CA TYR A 35 4.90 3.51 12.10
C TYR A 35 5.62 4.86 12.04
N GLU A 36 5.16 5.88 12.76
CA GLU A 36 5.83 7.20 12.81
C GLU A 36 7.25 7.08 13.39
N THR A 37 7.44 6.23 14.40
CA THR A 37 8.76 5.94 14.98
C THR A 37 9.65 5.22 13.95
N ALA A 38 9.12 4.22 13.26
CA ALA A 38 9.85 3.53 12.19
C ALA A 38 10.19 4.47 11.02
N LYS A 39 9.29 5.38 10.64
CA LYS A 39 9.52 6.41 9.60
C LYS A 39 10.61 7.40 10.00
N ALA A 40 10.63 7.82 11.26
CA ALA A 40 11.68 8.69 11.80
C ALA A 40 13.06 7.99 11.83
N HIS A 41 13.11 6.68 12.06
CA HIS A 41 14.33 5.88 12.01
C HIS A 41 14.74 5.46 10.58
N ALA A 42 13.79 5.37 9.66
CA ALA A 42 14.00 5.03 8.25
C ALA A 42 14.31 6.25 7.37
N ALA A 43 14.38 7.46 7.94
CA ALA A 43 14.88 8.66 7.28
C ALA A 43 16.39 8.55 7.01
N HIS A 44 16.76 7.59 6.16
CA HIS A 44 18.02 7.61 5.44
C HIS A 44 17.96 8.80 4.47
N PRO A 45 18.94 9.73 4.50
CA PRO A 45 18.96 10.88 3.61
C PRO A 45 19.09 10.53 2.11
N GLU A 46 19.28 9.24 1.79
CA GLU A 46 19.43 8.68 0.44
C GLU A 46 18.15 8.00 -0.09
N ALA A 47 17.05 8.00 0.68
CA ALA A 47 15.81 7.36 0.25
C ALA A 47 15.19 8.14 -0.92
N GLY A 48 15.32 7.59 -2.13
CA GLY A 48 14.59 8.08 -3.30
C GLY A 48 13.08 8.11 -3.06
N SER A 49 12.32 8.72 -3.96
CA SER A 49 10.85 8.74 -3.88
C SER A 49 10.27 7.34 -3.62
N ASP A 50 9.06 7.23 -3.06
CA ASP A 50 8.41 5.93 -2.83
C ASP A 50 8.38 5.06 -4.09
N TYR A 51 8.23 5.70 -5.25
CA TYR A 51 8.40 5.08 -6.57
C TYR A 51 9.78 4.43 -6.76
N GLN A 52 10.86 5.16 -6.47
CA GLN A 52 12.23 4.65 -6.58
C GLN A 52 12.44 3.45 -5.66
N MET A 53 11.89 3.49 -4.44
CA MET A 53 11.95 2.36 -3.50
C MET A 53 11.25 1.12 -4.07
N GLY A 54 10.05 1.29 -4.65
CA GLY A 54 9.35 0.19 -5.32
C GLY A 54 10.13 -0.41 -6.49
N TYR A 55 10.73 0.45 -7.31
CA TYR A 55 11.58 0.04 -8.43
C TYR A 55 12.79 -0.78 -7.97
N GLN A 56 13.51 -0.29 -6.95
CA GLN A 56 14.66 -0.99 -6.37
C GLN A 56 14.29 -2.32 -5.72
N GLN A 57 13.12 -2.40 -5.09
CA GLN A 57 12.64 -3.66 -4.54
C GLN A 57 12.43 -4.72 -5.63
N ALA A 58 11.87 -4.35 -6.78
CA ALA A 58 11.69 -5.29 -7.90
C ALA A 58 13.04 -5.76 -8.49
N LEU A 59 14.03 -4.86 -8.61
CA LEU A 59 15.40 -5.24 -8.99
C LEU A 59 16.01 -6.23 -7.99
N SER A 60 15.90 -5.93 -6.70
CA SER A 60 16.40 -6.79 -5.63
C SER A 60 15.72 -8.16 -5.62
N ASP A 61 14.40 -8.20 -5.82
CA ASP A 61 13.65 -9.46 -5.92
C ASP A 61 14.18 -10.31 -7.08
N HIS A 62 14.38 -9.70 -8.26
CA HIS A 62 14.94 -10.36 -9.44
C HIS A 62 16.38 -10.86 -9.22
N ASP A 63 17.25 -10.02 -8.66
CA ASP A 63 18.67 -10.36 -8.44
C ASP A 63 18.86 -11.49 -7.43
N HIS A 64 17.98 -11.59 -6.44
CA HIS A 64 17.97 -12.69 -5.48
C HIS A 64 17.20 -13.93 -5.96
N GLY A 65 16.63 -13.90 -7.17
CA GLY A 65 15.89 -15.01 -7.77
C GLY A 65 14.50 -15.23 -7.16
N PHE A 66 13.90 -14.22 -6.54
CA PHE A 66 12.54 -14.25 -6.05
C PHE A 66 11.53 -13.97 -7.17
N ASP A 67 10.37 -14.61 -7.10
CA ASP A 67 9.26 -14.31 -7.99
C ASP A 67 8.74 -12.88 -7.75
N PHE A 68 8.42 -12.18 -8.84
CA PHE A 68 7.79 -10.87 -8.73
C PHE A 68 6.43 -10.96 -8.05
N ARG A 69 6.18 -10.05 -7.12
CA ARG A 69 4.88 -9.89 -6.48
C ARG A 69 3.85 -9.34 -7.48
N ASP A 70 2.59 -9.72 -7.28
CA ASP A 70 1.45 -9.18 -8.03
C ASP A 70 0.71 -8.16 -7.18
N TYR A 71 0.95 -6.89 -7.46
CA TYR A 71 0.26 -5.79 -6.80
C TYR A 71 -0.94 -5.32 -7.65
N PRO A 72 -2.16 -5.36 -7.11
CA PRO A 72 -3.36 -4.91 -7.83
C PRO A 72 -3.42 -3.38 -7.87
N GLU A 73 -2.68 -2.78 -8.79
CA GLU A 73 -2.51 -1.32 -8.93
C GLU A 73 -3.85 -0.56 -8.95
N THR A 74 -4.83 -1.06 -9.70
CA THR A 74 -6.18 -0.48 -9.79
C THR A 74 -6.90 -0.44 -8.44
N MET A 75 -6.73 -1.46 -7.60
CA MET A 75 -7.38 -1.54 -6.29
C MET A 75 -6.75 -0.56 -5.30
N ILE A 76 -5.42 -0.43 -5.34
CA ILE A 76 -4.69 0.49 -4.48
C ILE A 76 -4.94 1.94 -4.89
N HIS A 77 -4.97 2.22 -6.18
CA HIS A 77 -5.34 3.54 -6.70
C HIS A 77 -6.77 3.92 -6.28
N PHE A 78 -7.73 3.00 -6.39
CA PHE A 78 -9.08 3.22 -5.90
C PHE A 78 -9.13 3.53 -4.39
N GLY A 79 -8.42 2.74 -3.58
CA GLY A 79 -8.29 3.00 -2.14
C GLY A 79 -7.69 4.37 -1.82
N ASN A 80 -6.67 4.77 -2.58
CA ASN A 80 -6.04 6.09 -2.43
C ASN A 80 -7.02 7.23 -2.72
N VAL A 81 -7.81 7.14 -3.79
CA VAL A 81 -8.83 8.15 -4.12
C VAL A 81 -9.91 8.23 -3.03
N VAL A 82 -10.45 7.08 -2.60
CA VAL A 82 -11.53 7.03 -1.59
C VAL A 82 -11.07 7.54 -0.23
N THR A 83 -9.79 7.39 0.09
CA THR A 83 -9.21 7.86 1.36
C THR A 83 -8.70 9.30 1.31
N GLY A 84 -8.89 10.02 0.20
CA GLY A 84 -8.43 11.39 0.05
C GLY A 84 -6.91 11.51 -0.05
N HIS A 85 -6.27 10.63 -0.81
CA HIS A 85 -4.83 10.57 -1.07
C HIS A 85 -3.95 10.11 0.11
N ARG A 86 -4.53 9.46 1.12
CA ARG A 86 -3.79 8.97 2.29
C ARG A 86 -2.94 7.73 2.01
N MET A 87 -3.09 7.10 0.85
CA MET A 87 -2.31 5.93 0.42
C MET A 87 -1.33 6.27 -0.71
N GLN A 88 -1.02 7.56 -0.89
CA GLN A 88 -0.24 8.01 -2.04
C GLN A 88 1.15 7.36 -2.09
N GLU A 89 1.83 7.27 -0.93
CA GLU A 89 3.13 6.60 -0.78
C GLU A 89 3.07 5.14 -1.26
N VAL A 90 2.04 4.39 -0.86
CA VAL A 90 1.81 3.00 -1.27
C VAL A 90 1.50 2.89 -2.77
N ALA A 91 0.69 3.82 -3.29
CA ALA A 91 0.36 3.85 -4.70
C ALA A 91 1.59 4.12 -5.58
N ASP A 92 2.47 5.02 -5.15
CA ASP A 92 3.68 5.37 -5.88
C ASP A 92 4.74 4.26 -5.80
N PHE A 93 4.86 3.61 -4.64
CA PHE A 93 5.68 2.39 -4.49
C PHE A 93 5.27 1.29 -5.47
N ILE A 94 3.97 0.96 -5.52
CA ILE A 94 3.47 -0.12 -6.38
C ILE A 94 3.69 0.20 -7.86
N LYS A 95 3.51 1.46 -8.27
CA LYS A 95 3.83 1.90 -9.63
C LYS A 95 5.30 1.66 -9.97
N GLY A 96 6.22 2.02 -9.07
CA GLY A 96 7.65 1.80 -9.25
C GLY A 96 8.00 0.31 -9.38
N TYR A 97 7.43 -0.52 -8.52
CA TYR A 97 7.64 -1.98 -8.56
C TYR A 97 7.15 -2.59 -9.88
N ASN A 98 5.93 -2.24 -10.31
CA ASN A 98 5.35 -2.74 -11.54
C ASN A 98 6.12 -2.28 -12.78
N ALA A 99 6.65 -1.06 -12.79
CA ALA A 99 7.47 -0.55 -13.89
C ALA A 99 8.75 -1.39 -14.08
N ALA A 100 9.51 -1.61 -13.00
CA ALA A 100 10.71 -2.47 -13.03
C ALA A 100 10.37 -3.91 -13.42
N LYS A 101 9.28 -4.48 -12.88
CA LYS A 101 8.80 -5.82 -13.27
C LYS A 101 8.56 -5.92 -14.77
N VAL A 102 7.89 -4.94 -15.38
CA VAL A 102 7.63 -4.92 -16.84
C VAL A 102 8.93 -4.85 -17.63
N GLU A 103 9.89 -4.03 -17.20
CA GLU A 103 11.20 -3.91 -17.84
C GLU A 103 12.00 -5.22 -17.78
N LEU A 104 12.12 -5.81 -16.58
CA LEU A 104 12.87 -7.05 -16.35
C LEU A 104 12.26 -8.25 -17.08
N THR A 105 10.93 -8.36 -17.07
CA THR A 105 10.22 -9.44 -17.79
C THR A 105 10.12 -9.19 -19.30
N GLY A 106 10.24 -7.94 -19.74
CA GLY A 106 10.36 -7.56 -21.14
C GLY A 106 11.70 -8.01 -21.75
N HIS A 107 12.79 -7.90 -20.99
CA HIS A 107 14.13 -8.33 -21.40
C HIS A 107 14.32 -9.86 -21.50
N MET A 108 13.39 -10.68 -20.99
CA MET A 108 13.45 -12.15 -21.07
C MET A 108 12.88 -12.73 -22.37
N LYS A 109 12.41 -11.89 -23.32
CA LYS A 109 11.79 -12.33 -24.58
C LYS A 109 12.71 -12.26 -25.80
N ASP A 110 13.96 -11.84 -25.63
CA ASP A 110 14.97 -11.74 -26.71
C ASP A 110 16.02 -12.85 -26.62
#